data_AF-A0AAV3RDP1-F1
#
_entry.id   AF-A0AAV3RDP1-F1
#
_cell.length_a   1.000
_cell.length_b   1.000
_cell.length_c   1.000
_cell.angle_alpha   90.00
_cell.angle_beta   90.00
_cell.angle_gamma   90.00
#
_symmetry.space_group_name_H-M   'P 1'
#
loop_
_entity.id
_entity.type
_entity.pdbx_description
1 polymer ?
#
loop_
_entity_poly.entity_id
_entity_poly.type
_entity_poly.pdbx_seq_one_letter_code
_entity_poly.pdbx_strand_id
1 'polypeptide(L)'
;MLVYVDDILVTGNSIHAVDDFIRALSARFVTRDLGDLSFFLGIEAISQANGGLLLSQQQYMLDLLVKACLLVQPKVIQRGSS
;
A
#
# COMPACT_ATOMS: atom_id res chain seq x y z
N MET A 1 -28.89 0.15 -6.16
CA MET A 1 -27.93 -0.12 -5.06
C MET A 1 -26.58 0.41 -5.52
N LEU A 2 -25.95 1.30 -4.75
CA LEU A 2 -24.58 1.77 -5.01
C LEU A 2 -23.62 1.06 -4.05
N VAL A 3 -22.49 0.60 -4.56
CA VAL A 3 -21.41 0.01 -3.79
C VAL A 3 -20.19 0.91 -3.98
N TYR A 4 -19.64 1.39 -2.86
CA TYR A 4 -18.41 2.16 -2.83
C TYR A 4 -17.34 1.31 -2.16
N VAL A 5 -16.16 1.25 -2.78
CA VAL A 5 -14.98 0.59 -2.24
C VAL A 5 -13.88 1.63 -2.25
N ASP A 6 -13.21 1.84 -1.11
CA ASP A 6 -12.19 2.88 -0.97
C ASP A 6 -10.90 2.49 -1.71
N ASP A 7 -10.33 1.31 -1.44
CA ASP A 7 -9.08 0.86 -2.04
C ASP A 7 -9.20 -0.60 -2.52
N ILE A 8 -8.68 -0.92 -3.72
CA ILE A 8 -8.62 -2.29 -4.28
C ILE A 8 -7.18 -2.65 -4.62
N LEU A 9 -6.69 -3.76 -4.07
CA LEU A 9 -5.38 -4.32 -4.40
C LEU A 9 -5.55 -5.48 -5.40
N VAL A 10 -4.92 -5.36 -6.57
CA VAL A 10 -4.90 -6.40 -7.60
C VAL A 10 -3.50 -6.99 -7.72
N THR A 11 -3.39 -8.31 -7.62
CA THR A 11 -2.11 -9.04 -7.80
C THR A 11 -2.33 -10.24 -8.72
N GLY A 12 -1.27 -10.69 -9.40
CA GLY A 12 -1.33 -11.82 -10.32
C GLY A 12 0.04 -12.26 -10.80
N ASN A 13 0.13 -13.45 -11.37
CA ASN A 13 1.36 -13.99 -11.95
C ASN A 13 1.55 -13.62 -13.44
N SER A 14 0.60 -12.88 -14.02
CA SER A 14 0.63 -12.42 -15.41
C SER A 14 0.20 -10.95 -15.46
N ILE A 15 1.10 -10.10 -15.95
CA ILE A 15 0.86 -8.66 -16.09
C ILE A 15 -0.33 -8.42 -17.04
N HIS A 16 -0.40 -9.16 -18.15
CA HIS A 16 -1.51 -9.04 -19.10
C HIS A 16 -2.88 -9.35 -18.47
N ALA A 17 -2.95 -10.39 -17.64
CA ALA A 17 -4.20 -10.75 -16.97
C ALA A 17 -4.62 -9.69 -15.94
N VAL A 18 -3.66 -9.09 -15.23
CA VAL A 18 -3.89 -8.00 -14.30
C VAL A 18 -4.39 -6.75 -15.04
N ASP A 19 -3.74 -6.38 -16.14
CA ASP A 19 -4.14 -5.23 -16.96
C ASP A 19 -5.54 -5.39 -17.54
N ASP A 20 -5.85 -6.57 -18.10
CA ASP A 20 -7.18 -6.86 -18.63
C ASP A 20 -8.26 -6.78 -17.55
N PHE A 21 -7.96 -7.26 -16.34
CA PHE A 21 -8.86 -7.14 -15.19
C PHE A 21 -9.07 -5.68 -14.78
N ILE A 22 -8.00 -4.90 -14.66
CA ILE A 22 -8.08 -3.47 -14.32
C ILE A 22 -8.92 -2.73 -15.37
N ARG A 23 -8.70 -3.00 -16.66
CA ARG A 23 -9.50 -2.40 -17.75
C ARG A 23 -10.97 -2.78 -17.66
N ALA A 24 -11.29 -4.04 -17.38
CA ALA A 24 -12.67 -4.48 -17.19
C ALA A 24 -13.33 -3.82 -15.98
N LEU A 25 -12.58 -3.62 -14.89
CA LEU A 25 -13.06 -2.97 -13.68
C LEU A 25 -13.32 -1.47 -13.93
N SER A 26 -12.39 -0.78 -14.59
CA SER A 26 -12.50 0.63 -14.99
C SER A 26 -13.58 0.90 -16.04
N ALA A 27 -13.94 -0.10 -16.84
CA ALA A 27 -15.07 0.01 -17.78
C ALA A 27 -16.43 -0.03 -17.07
N ARG A 28 -16.49 -0.61 -15.87
CA ARG A 28 -17.75 -0.86 -15.14
C ARG A 28 -17.92 0.01 -13.90
N PHE A 29 -16.82 0.50 -13.34
CA PHE A 29 -16.78 1.35 -12.16
C PHE A 29 -15.85 2.54 -12.41
N VAL A 30 -16.16 3.68 -11.79
CA VAL A 30 -15.24 4.83 -11.80
C VAL A 30 -14.09 4.51 -10.84
N THR A 31 -13.00 4.00 -11.40
CA THR A 31 -11.76 3.69 -10.69
C THR A 31 -10.70 4.74 -10.99
N ARG A 32 -9.92 5.08 -9.96
CA ARG A 32 -8.71 5.90 -10.11
C ARG A 32 -7.52 4.95 -10.02
N ASP A 33 -6.64 5.02 -11.00
CA ASP A 33 -5.34 4.36 -10.91
C ASP A 33 -4.47 5.11 -9.89
N LEU A 34 -3.92 4.38 -8.92
CA LEU A 34 -3.09 4.89 -7.84
C LEU A 34 -1.59 4.71 -8.12
N GLY A 35 -1.22 4.03 -9.22
CA GLY A 35 0.16 3.75 -9.59
C GLY A 35 0.76 2.54 -8.86
N ASP A 36 2.08 2.49 -8.80
CA ASP A 36 2.80 1.34 -8.25
C ASP A 36 2.49 1.11 -6.76
N LEU A 37 2.22 -0.15 -6.43
CA LEU A 37 1.90 -0.58 -5.08
C LEU A 37 3.08 -0.33 -4.15
N SER A 38 3.00 0.73 -3.37
CA SER A 38 3.98 1.07 -2.34
C SER A 38 3.40 0.77 -0.95
N PHE A 39 2.22 1.32 -0.67
CA PHE A 39 1.48 1.10 0.57
C PHE A 39 -0.02 0.99 0.26
N PHE A 40 -0.69 -0.01 0.84
CA PHE A 40 -2.13 -0.25 0.72
C PHE A 40 -2.72 -0.66 2.07
N LEU A 41 -3.65 0.13 2.61
CA LEU A 41 -4.26 -0.13 3.94
C LEU A 41 -3.26 -0.37 5.09
N GLY A 42 -2.07 0.25 5.04
CA GLY A 42 -0.99 0.02 6.02
C GLY A 42 -0.15 -1.24 5.76
N ILE A 43 -0.39 -1.94 4.64
CA ILE A 43 0.48 -2.99 4.12
C ILE A 43 1.48 -2.34 3.18
N GLU A 44 2.75 -2.40 3.55
CA GLU A 44 3.88 -2.08 2.69
C GLU A 44 4.13 -3.21 1.70
N ALA A 45 4.27 -2.88 0.43
CA ALA A 45 4.64 -3.83 -0.61
C ALA A 45 6.09 -3.58 -1.04
N ILE A 46 6.95 -4.56 -0.80
CA ILE A 46 8.38 -4.46 -1.03
C ILE A 46 8.74 -5.41 -2.17
N SER A 47 9.11 -4.85 -3.31
CA SER A 47 9.63 -5.59 -4.45
C SER A 47 10.98 -6.21 -4.10
N GLN A 48 11.08 -7.52 -4.27
CA GLN A 48 12.31 -8.27 -4.05
C GLN A 48 13.14 -8.36 -5.34
N ALA A 49 14.46 -8.43 -5.21
CA ALA A 49 15.37 -8.52 -6.37
C ALA A 49 15.15 -9.77 -7.24
N ASN A 50 14.51 -10.81 -6.72
CA ASN A 50 14.14 -12.02 -7.45
C ASN A 50 12.77 -11.90 -8.17
N GLY A 51 12.14 -10.73 -8.18
CA GLY A 51 10.79 -10.52 -8.73
C GLY A 51 9.66 -10.95 -7.80
N GLY A 52 9.96 -11.34 -6.55
CA GLY A 52 8.95 -11.59 -5.53
C GLY A 52 8.38 -10.30 -4.96
N LEU A 53 7.21 -10.40 -4.32
CA LEU A 53 6.58 -9.30 -3.59
C LEU A 53 6.44 -9.69 -2.13
N LEU A 54 7.07 -8.93 -1.23
CA LEU A 54 6.89 -9.07 0.21
C LEU A 54 5.85 -8.07 0.69
N LEU A 55 4.78 -8.56 1.31
CA LEU A 55 3.78 -7.73 1.97
C LEU A 55 4.08 -7.66 3.47
N SER A 56 4.30 -6.46 4.01
CA SER A 56 4.67 -6.23 5.42
C SER A 56 3.74 -5.21 6.07
N GLN A 57 3.25 -5.49 7.27
CA GLN A 57 2.51 -4.52 8.10
C GLN A 57 3.36 -3.95 9.24
N GLN A 58 4.68 -4.17 9.21
CA GLN A 58 5.55 -3.81 10.32
C GLN A 58 5.48 -2.31 10.65
N GLN A 59 5.50 -1.45 9.63
CA GLN A 59 5.38 -0.01 9.85
C GLN A 59 4.02 0.39 10.44
N TYR A 60 2.92 -0.21 9.95
CA TYR A 60 1.58 0.02 10.50
C TYR A 60 1.47 -0.43 11.96
N MET A 61 2.03 -1.59 12.31
CA MET A 61 2.07 -2.06 13.70
C MET A 61 2.86 -1.11 14.61
N LEU A 62 4.02 -0.63 14.15
CA LEU A 62 4.82 0.34 14.90
C LEU A 62 4.05 1.66 15.10
N ASP A 63 3.44 2.18 14.04
CA ASP A 63 2.61 3.39 14.12
C ASP A 63 1.42 3.22 15.06
N LEU A 64 0.80 2.04 15.05
CA LEU A 64 -0.31 1.71 15.94
C LEU A 64 0.14 1.67 17.41
N LEU A 65 1.29 1.04 17.69
CA LEU A 65 1.85 0.97 19.04
C LEU A 65 2.24 2.36 19.57
N VAL A 66 2.77 3.22 18.70
CA VAL A 66 3.07 4.61 19.05
C VAL A 66 1.80 5.39 19.36
N LYS A 67 0.76 5.26 18.51
CA LYS A 67 -0.54 5.91 18.72
C LYS A 67 -1.24 5.43 20.00
N ALA A 68 -1.06 4.16 20.35
CA ALA A 68 -1.56 3.58 21.59
C ALA A 68 -0.71 3.97 22.82
N CYS A 69 0.33 4.79 22.67
CA CYS A 69 1.32 5.13 23.69
C CYS A 69 2.01 3.90 24.32
N LEU A 70 2.09 2.79 23.58
CA LEU A 70 2.79 1.57 23.98
C LEU A 70 4.26 1.57 23.55
N LEU A 71 4.63 2.48 22.63
CA LEU A 71 6.01 2.75 22.24
C LEU A 71 6.26 4.26 22.15
N VAL A 72 7.43 4.71 22.61
CA VAL A 72 7.89 6.08 22.44
C VAL A 72 8.74 6.13 21.16
N GLN A 73 8.36 6.97 20.19
CA GLN A 73 9.25 7.19 19.04
C GLN A 73 10.50 7.95 19.48
N PRO A 74 11.71 7.51 19.08
CA PRO A 74 12.90 8.31 19.28
C PRO A 74 12.75 9.61 18.47
N LYS A 75 12.76 10.74 19.17
CA LYS A 75 12.71 12.07 18.57
C LYS A 75 13.95 12.25 17.70
N VAL A 76 13.80 12.22 16.38
CA VAL A 76 14.87 12.58 15.45
C VAL A 76 15.14 14.07 15.63
N ILE A 77 16.23 14.39 16.33
CA ILE A 77 16.73 15.75 16.45
C ILE A 77 17.33 16.11 15.08
N GLN A 78 16.54 16.77 14.24
CA GLN A 78 17.11 17.49 13.09
C GLN A 78 17.99 18.60 13.66
N ARG A 79 19.31 18.39 13.66
CA ARG A 79 20.27 19.45 13.94
C ARG A 79 20.09 20.50 12.86
N GLY A 80 19.63 21.69 13.25
CA GLY A 80 19.61 22.85 12.39
C GLY A 80 21.00 23.08 11.81
N SER A 81 21.07 23.11 10.49
CA SER A 81 22.19 23.66 9.76
C SER A 81 22.06 25.19 9.82
N SER A 82 22.87 25.80 10.68
CA SER A 82 23.27 27.21 10.52
C SER A 82 24.32 27.33 9.43
#